data_AF-A0A7W7MHQ0-F1
#
_entry.id   AF-A0A7W7MHQ0-F1
#
_cell.length_a   1.000
_cell.length_b   1.000
_cell.length_c   1.000
_cell.angle_alpha   90.00
_cell.angle_beta   90.00
_cell.angle_gamma   90.00
#
_symmetry.space_group_name_H-M   'P 1'
#
loop_
_entity.id
_entity.type
_entity.pdbx_description
1 polymer ?
#
loop_
_entity_poly.entity_id
_entity_poly.type
_entity_poly.pdbx_seq_one_letter_code
_entity_poly.pdbx_strand_id
1 'polypeptide(L)'
;MKLVRGILAGSLLAAFGAGLAACGPIGVPGTQLVEPEGGGLSGLNGHVQLNTLPGVAQGETRVRFSREPLPDDRPLPPGIVPVGDMIDVTFESGDLTRARITLDYGDLPAGVRPEMLNVFAWSTELGGWLPLTATATDAVERAVSGDTVLFDGFVLGTWQVTSDPTGDTIRTGSGAALPVKPGTVATFWGYARAGATASLEQTLEHLTGAPQAFSCEPKATNVTVRNVSVPAGRVDACVVSGTGSQQIRVRNRFPFPMVLDLPDDGSVRPAPTSEADSLGGVRDTILTYLDGSVAVGGGQVVTLELTPGRKDPVTLSGRLDWSVIALDSGLRHLDLLLPNSRALRDSTAEALLQAHQEFGAAARDALAEGQEGDPAVRSLLQATGLSGAGRSVADVFRFSACVLERSRTVAGSDQDVLAALKTAGPAITLVTGDCLREIYDRYQPAGARSYIAILDTLKATTSMVRKAVPKTDRRPGTGLVTITIDPN
;
A
#
# COMPACT_ATOMS: atom_id res chain seq x y z
N MET A 1 86.23 16.81 -6.95
CA MET A 1 86.28 17.25 -5.52
C MET A 1 85.05 18.12 -5.29
N LYS A 2 83.98 17.55 -4.73
CA LYS A 2 83.59 17.56 -3.30
C LYS A 2 82.89 18.87 -2.87
N LEU A 3 81.67 18.67 -2.36
CA LEU A 3 80.80 19.51 -1.50
C LEU A 3 79.91 20.55 -2.21
N VAL A 4 78.58 20.43 -2.34
CA VAL A 4 77.44 20.07 -1.43
C VAL A 4 76.76 21.31 -0.82
N ARG A 5 75.46 21.42 -1.13
CA ARG A 5 74.31 22.03 -0.42
C ARG A 5 74.18 23.56 -0.35
N GLY A 6 73.01 24.04 -0.79
CA GLY A 6 72.41 25.24 -0.23
C GLY A 6 71.32 25.90 -1.08
N ILE A 7 70.09 25.37 -0.99
CA ILE A 7 68.81 26.11 -1.04
C ILE A 7 68.52 26.93 -2.32
N LEU A 8 67.65 26.40 -3.18
CA LEU A 8 66.65 27.15 -3.98
C LEU A 8 65.70 26.16 -4.66
N ALA A 9 64.88 25.48 -3.85
CA ALA A 9 63.73 24.71 -4.30
C ALA A 9 62.51 25.27 -3.55
N GLY A 10 61.92 26.34 -4.10
CA GLY A 10 60.79 27.01 -3.48
C GLY A 10 60.52 28.37 -4.11
N SER A 11 59.96 28.37 -5.34
CA SER A 11 59.22 29.53 -5.92
C SER A 11 58.73 29.36 -7.37
N LEU A 12 58.77 28.16 -7.98
CA LEU A 12 58.43 28.02 -9.41
C LEU A 12 57.32 27.00 -9.76
N LEU A 13 56.47 26.63 -8.78
CA LEU A 13 55.25 25.82 -9.02
C LEU A 13 53.96 26.44 -8.45
N ALA A 14 53.98 27.70 -8.04
CA ALA A 14 52.81 28.38 -7.45
C ALA A 14 52.05 29.32 -8.43
N ALA A 15 52.42 29.36 -9.72
CA ALA A 15 51.86 30.35 -10.66
C ALA A 15 50.98 29.76 -11.79
N PHE A 16 50.77 28.44 -11.84
CA PHE A 16 49.87 27.81 -12.84
C PHE A 16 48.58 27.20 -12.26
N GLY A 17 48.38 27.25 -10.94
CA GLY A 17 47.18 26.72 -10.27
C GLY A 17 46.03 27.73 -10.05
N ALA A 18 46.27 29.03 -10.25
CA ALA A 18 45.30 30.08 -9.93
C ALA A 18 44.52 30.63 -11.15
N GLY A 19 44.77 30.10 -12.36
CA GLY A 19 44.18 30.63 -13.60
C GLY A 19 43.01 29.81 -14.20
N LEU A 20 42.71 28.62 -13.68
CA LEU A 20 41.64 27.74 -14.20
C LEU A 20 40.46 27.55 -13.25
N ALA A 21 40.47 28.16 -12.06
CA ALA A 21 39.31 28.18 -11.15
C ALA A 21 38.37 29.38 -11.38
N ALA A 22 38.64 30.24 -12.37
CA ALA A 22 37.83 31.43 -12.69
C ALA A 22 36.88 31.23 -13.88
N CYS A 23 36.76 30.01 -14.39
CA CYS A 23 35.69 29.60 -15.29
C CYS A 23 35.04 28.36 -14.69
N GLY A 24 34.33 28.56 -13.57
CA GLY A 24 33.35 27.55 -13.15
C GLY A 24 32.41 27.27 -14.33
N PRO A 25 31.99 26.01 -14.55
CA PRO A 25 30.93 25.75 -15.52
C PRO A 25 29.79 26.69 -15.17
N ILE A 26 29.24 27.37 -16.18
CA ILE A 26 28.15 28.33 -16.07
C ILE A 26 27.02 27.62 -15.31
N GLY A 27 27.02 27.78 -14.00
CA GLY A 27 26.14 27.08 -13.10
C GLY A 27 24.83 27.85 -13.04
N VAL A 28 23.72 27.13 -13.15
CA VAL A 28 22.41 27.70 -12.87
C VAL A 28 22.45 28.30 -11.46
N PRO A 29 22.09 29.58 -11.25
CA PRO A 29 22.09 30.19 -9.93
C PRO A 29 21.32 29.34 -8.91
N GLY A 30 21.90 29.13 -7.73
CA GLY A 30 21.28 28.34 -6.65
C GLY A 30 21.63 26.84 -6.65
N THR A 31 22.50 26.39 -7.54
CA THR A 31 23.02 25.00 -7.56
C THR A 31 24.17 24.82 -6.57
N GLN A 32 24.19 23.72 -5.83
CA GLN A 32 25.20 23.36 -4.81
C GLN A 32 25.85 22.03 -5.16
N LEU A 33 27.17 21.92 -4.98
CA LEU A 33 27.92 20.68 -5.15
C LEU A 33 27.76 19.80 -3.90
N VAL A 34 27.45 18.52 -4.09
CA VAL A 34 27.53 17.53 -3.02
C VAL A 34 28.98 17.04 -2.95
N GLU A 35 29.64 17.32 -1.83
CA GLU A 35 31.03 16.90 -1.65
C GLU A 35 31.14 15.37 -1.55
N PRO A 36 32.15 14.73 -2.18
CA PRO A 36 32.34 13.27 -2.13
C PRO A 36 32.50 12.69 -0.71
N GLU A 37 33.09 13.46 0.20
CA GLU A 37 33.21 13.14 1.62
C GLU A 37 31.88 13.25 2.40
N GLY A 38 30.81 13.70 1.76
CA GLY A 38 29.53 13.99 2.38
C GLY A 38 29.56 15.30 3.17
N GLY A 39 28.44 15.59 3.85
CA GLY A 39 28.27 16.84 4.58
C GLY A 39 26.88 17.43 4.45
N GLY A 40 26.68 18.58 5.08
CA GLY A 40 25.43 19.33 5.08
C GLY A 40 25.41 20.39 3.99
N LEU A 41 24.41 20.29 3.11
CA LEU A 41 24.07 21.30 2.11
C LEU A 41 22.88 22.09 2.62
N SER A 42 22.87 23.40 2.40
CA SER A 42 21.85 24.29 2.95
C SER A 42 21.24 25.14 1.85
N GLY A 43 19.97 24.92 1.55
CA GLY A 43 19.20 25.62 0.52
C GLY A 43 18.22 26.63 1.11
N LEU A 44 17.70 27.52 0.25
CA LEU A 44 16.59 28.42 0.58
C LEU A 44 16.80 29.21 1.88
N ASN A 45 17.96 29.86 2.01
CA ASN A 45 18.35 30.63 3.21
C ASN A 45 18.38 29.81 4.52
N GLY A 46 18.63 28.50 4.44
CA GLY A 46 18.73 27.64 5.62
C GLY A 46 17.46 26.91 6.01
N HIS A 47 16.34 27.17 5.34
CA HIS A 47 15.08 26.48 5.60
C HIS A 47 15.06 25.02 5.14
N VAL A 48 16.04 24.62 4.32
CA VAL A 48 16.21 23.24 3.86
C VAL A 48 17.67 22.85 4.05
N GLN A 49 17.90 21.69 4.66
CA GLN A 49 19.22 21.10 4.76
C GLN A 49 19.19 19.67 4.24
N LEU A 50 20.18 19.30 3.44
CA LEU A 50 20.39 17.94 2.96
C LEU A 50 21.73 17.45 3.48
N ASN A 51 21.69 16.50 4.40
CA ASN A 51 22.88 15.92 5.00
C ASN A 51 23.20 14.56 4.37
N THR A 52 24.40 14.41 3.83
CA THR A 52 24.86 13.21 3.13
C THR A 52 26.00 12.53 3.88
N LEU A 53 26.11 11.21 3.77
CA LEU A 53 27.24 10.45 4.28
C LEU A 53 28.35 10.38 3.22
N PRO A 54 29.62 10.12 3.61
CA PRO A 54 30.69 9.91 2.65
C PRO A 54 30.36 8.81 1.63
N GLY A 55 30.62 9.08 0.35
CA GLY A 55 30.49 8.10 -0.74
C GLY A 55 29.07 7.80 -1.24
N VAL A 56 28.06 8.58 -0.84
CA VAL A 56 26.67 8.41 -1.34
C VAL A 56 26.37 9.17 -2.63
N ALA A 57 27.25 10.12 -3.01
CA ALA A 57 27.19 10.83 -4.28
C ALA A 57 27.96 10.06 -5.36
N GLN A 58 27.33 9.81 -6.51
CA GLN A 58 28.02 9.18 -7.64
C GLN A 58 28.55 10.24 -8.61
N GLY A 59 29.87 10.43 -8.57
CA GLY A 59 30.54 11.42 -9.42
C GLY A 59 30.32 12.86 -8.95
N GLU A 60 30.27 13.80 -9.89
CA GLU A 60 30.02 15.22 -9.59
C GLU A 60 28.52 15.47 -9.46
N THR A 61 27.98 15.25 -8.25
CA THR A 61 26.56 15.46 -7.97
C THR A 61 26.27 16.91 -7.61
N ARG A 62 25.33 17.54 -8.32
CA ARG A 62 24.92 18.94 -8.12
C ARG A 62 23.42 19.03 -7.90
N VAL A 63 23.01 19.69 -6.83
CA VAL A 63 21.61 19.80 -6.41
C VAL A 63 21.15 21.25 -6.33
N ARG A 64 19.89 21.48 -6.67
CA ARG A 64 19.21 22.78 -6.53
C ARG A 64 17.90 22.58 -5.78
N PHE A 65 17.63 23.49 -4.85
CA PHE A 65 16.39 23.50 -4.08
C PHE A 65 15.46 24.58 -4.62
N SER A 66 14.19 24.25 -4.84
CA SER A 66 13.11 25.22 -5.08
C SER A 66 11.98 25.01 -4.09
N ARG A 67 11.22 26.08 -3.84
CA ARG A 67 10.00 26.04 -3.02
C ARG A 67 8.83 26.39 -3.92
N GLU A 68 7.87 25.50 -4.01
CA GLU A 68 6.70 25.63 -4.89
C GLU A 68 5.44 25.16 -4.16
N PRO A 69 4.26 25.74 -4.43
CA PRO A 69 3.01 25.18 -3.97
C PRO A 69 2.88 23.71 -4.39
N LEU A 70 2.14 22.90 -3.63
CA LEU A 70 1.84 21.53 -4.05
C LEU A 70 1.18 21.52 -5.42
N PRO A 71 1.76 20.84 -6.43
CA PRO A 71 1.22 20.85 -7.77
C PRO A 71 0.03 19.89 -7.90
N ASP A 72 -0.86 20.18 -8.85
CA ASP A 72 -2.10 19.43 -9.07
C ASP A 72 -1.86 17.94 -9.43
N ASP A 73 -0.70 17.61 -9.99
CA ASP A 73 -0.30 16.25 -10.37
C ASP A 73 0.34 15.46 -9.21
N ARG A 74 0.68 16.13 -8.10
CA ARG A 74 1.20 15.52 -6.86
C ARG A 74 0.38 15.91 -5.64
N PRO A 75 -0.96 15.75 -5.65
CA PRO A 75 -1.77 16.19 -4.53
C PRO A 75 -1.44 15.35 -3.30
N LEU A 76 -1.43 16.00 -2.13
CA LEU A 76 -1.38 15.26 -0.88
C LEU A 76 -2.65 14.41 -0.74
N PRO A 77 -2.53 13.20 -0.18
CA PRO A 77 -3.67 12.31 0.00
C PRO A 77 -4.71 12.91 0.94
N PRO A 78 -5.99 12.55 0.75
CA PRO A 78 -7.00 12.74 1.79
C PRO A 78 -6.46 12.27 3.15
N GLY A 79 -6.72 13.04 4.21
CA GLY A 79 -6.26 12.69 5.54
C GLY A 79 -4.84 13.12 5.91
N ILE A 80 -4.06 13.72 4.99
CA ILE A 80 -2.82 14.42 5.33
C ILE A 80 -3.03 15.93 5.18
N VAL A 81 -2.66 16.68 6.21
CA VAL A 81 -2.67 18.15 6.22
C VAL A 81 -1.26 18.64 5.93
N PRO A 82 -1.01 19.36 4.81
CA PRO A 82 0.28 19.97 4.54
C PRO A 82 0.60 21.07 5.56
N VAL A 83 1.90 21.25 5.80
CA VAL A 83 2.46 22.38 6.53
C VAL A 83 3.49 23.06 5.64
N GLY A 84 3.12 24.21 5.09
CA GLY A 84 3.95 24.96 4.14
C GLY A 84 3.92 24.40 2.71
N ASP A 85 4.85 24.89 1.91
CA ASP A 85 5.01 24.57 0.49
C ASP A 85 5.85 23.29 0.28
N MET A 86 5.77 22.74 -0.92
CA MET A 86 6.64 21.65 -1.35
C MET A 86 8.05 22.18 -1.61
N ILE A 87 9.05 21.37 -1.26
CA ILE A 87 10.45 21.57 -1.59
C ILE A 87 10.85 20.59 -2.67
N ASP A 88 11.13 21.09 -3.87
CA ASP A 88 11.71 20.26 -4.94
C ASP A 88 13.24 20.23 -4.81
N VAL A 89 13.81 19.06 -5.14
CA VAL A 89 15.25 18.88 -5.27
C VAL A 89 15.55 18.46 -6.69
N THR A 90 16.17 19.35 -7.46
CA THR A 90 16.58 19.08 -8.83
C THR A 90 18.04 18.68 -8.87
N PHE A 91 18.34 17.53 -9.48
CA PHE A 91 19.71 17.12 -9.80
C PHE A 91 20.09 17.69 -11.16
N GLU A 92 21.04 18.63 -11.16
CA GLU A 92 21.59 19.20 -12.39
C GLU A 92 22.64 18.25 -13.00
N SER A 93 23.31 17.47 -12.15
CA SER A 93 24.22 16.37 -12.53
C SER A 93 24.36 15.36 -11.39
N GLY A 94 24.73 14.12 -11.73
CA GLY A 94 24.95 13.03 -10.77
C GLY A 94 23.67 12.53 -10.09
N ASP A 95 23.82 11.68 -9.08
CA ASP A 95 22.72 11.17 -8.26
C ASP A 95 23.13 11.06 -6.78
N LEU A 96 22.15 10.75 -5.92
CA LEU A 96 22.36 10.38 -4.53
C LEU A 96 21.62 9.09 -4.23
N THR A 97 22.25 8.21 -3.48
CA THR A 97 21.62 6.95 -3.06
C THR A 97 20.93 7.07 -1.70
N ARG A 98 21.35 8.02 -0.85
CA ARG A 98 20.77 8.24 0.49
C ARG A 98 21.15 9.61 1.05
N ALA A 99 20.23 10.24 1.76
CA ALA A 99 20.51 11.42 2.57
C ALA A 99 19.56 11.51 3.79
N ARG A 100 19.78 12.53 4.62
CA ARG A 100 18.83 13.02 5.61
C ARG A 100 18.41 14.43 5.23
N ILE A 101 17.12 14.60 4.95
CA ILE A 101 16.52 15.91 4.67
C ILE A 101 16.03 16.53 5.98
N THR A 102 16.22 17.84 6.14
CA THR A 102 15.72 18.63 7.25
C THR A 102 14.99 19.85 6.71
N LEU A 103 13.74 20.04 7.13
CA LEU A 103 12.85 21.10 6.67
C LEU A 103 12.39 21.95 7.84
N ASP A 104 12.42 23.27 7.67
CA ASP A 104 11.79 24.23 8.57
C ASP A 104 10.27 24.23 8.39
N TYR A 105 9.52 24.12 9.48
CA TYR A 105 8.05 24.01 9.44
C TYR A 105 7.28 25.33 9.57
N GLY A 106 7.95 26.47 9.73
CA GLY A 106 7.28 27.76 9.86
C GLY A 106 6.17 27.73 10.93
N ASP A 107 5.06 28.42 10.68
CA ASP A 107 3.92 28.48 11.59
C ASP A 107 3.01 27.25 11.42
N LEU A 108 2.53 26.71 12.54
CA LEU A 108 1.71 25.50 12.54
C LEU A 108 0.21 25.81 12.48
N PRO A 109 -0.58 24.99 11.76
CA PRO A 109 -2.03 25.06 11.83
C PRO A 109 -2.56 24.87 13.26
N ALA A 110 -3.73 25.43 13.55
CA ALA A 110 -4.35 25.31 14.87
C ALA A 110 -4.54 23.82 15.26
N GLY A 111 -4.11 23.47 16.47
CA GLY A 111 -4.20 22.10 16.99
C GLY A 111 -3.07 21.16 16.55
N VAL A 112 -2.21 21.57 15.61
CA VAL A 112 -1.02 20.80 15.21
C VAL A 112 0.16 21.14 16.12
N ARG A 113 0.82 20.11 16.62
CA ARG A 113 2.06 20.24 17.42
C ARG A 113 3.28 19.78 16.61
N PRO A 114 4.49 20.30 16.90
CA PRO A 114 5.70 19.90 16.18
C PRO A 114 5.93 18.39 16.15
N GLU A 115 5.63 17.68 17.23
CA GLU A 115 5.84 16.22 17.34
C GLU A 115 4.92 15.40 16.43
N MET A 116 3.83 16.01 15.95
CA MET A 116 2.87 15.38 15.03
C MET A 116 3.32 15.43 13.57
N LEU A 117 4.35 16.23 13.25
CA LEU A 117 4.82 16.41 11.88
C LEU A 117 5.63 15.21 11.39
N ASN A 118 5.57 15.00 10.09
CA ASN A 118 6.51 14.16 9.36
C ASN A 118 6.91 14.83 8.04
N VAL A 119 8.10 14.47 7.56
CA VAL A 119 8.51 14.75 6.18
C VAL A 119 7.93 13.65 5.30
N PHE A 120 7.32 14.04 4.20
CA PHE A 120 6.89 13.15 3.14
C PHE A 120 7.78 13.37 1.92
N ALA A 121 8.24 12.29 1.30
CA ALA A 121 8.97 12.35 0.04
C ALA A 121 8.08 11.83 -1.09
N TRP A 122 8.13 12.48 -2.25
CA TRP A 122 7.44 12.03 -3.45
C TRP A 122 8.24 10.89 -4.10
N SER A 123 7.54 9.84 -4.53
CA SER A 123 8.07 8.81 -5.42
C SER A 123 7.37 8.94 -6.77
N THR A 124 8.14 9.32 -7.79
CA THR A 124 7.67 9.34 -9.18
C THR A 124 7.24 7.96 -9.66
N GLU A 125 7.93 6.90 -9.23
CA GLU A 125 7.58 5.52 -9.59
C GLU A 125 6.21 5.13 -9.03
N LEU A 126 5.95 5.41 -7.75
CA LEU A 126 4.65 5.11 -7.14
C LEU A 126 3.54 6.08 -7.54
N GLY A 127 3.90 7.26 -8.04
CA GLY A 127 2.98 8.38 -8.22
C GLY A 127 2.33 8.79 -6.89
N GLY A 128 3.08 8.76 -5.79
CA GLY A 128 2.54 8.95 -4.44
C GLY A 128 3.54 9.47 -3.41
N TRP A 129 3.00 9.92 -2.28
CA TRP A 129 3.77 10.47 -1.15
C TRP A 129 4.08 9.39 -0.12
N LEU A 130 5.31 9.39 0.38
CA LEU A 130 5.80 8.44 1.37
C LEU A 130 6.23 9.17 2.65
N PRO A 131 5.67 8.83 3.82
CA PRO A 131 6.19 9.34 5.08
C PRO A 131 7.60 8.81 5.32
N LEU A 132 8.55 9.71 5.54
CA LEU A 132 9.93 9.35 5.87
C LEU A 132 9.99 8.75 7.28
N THR A 133 10.88 7.78 7.42
CA THR A 133 11.13 7.12 8.70
C THR A 133 12.25 7.80 9.48
N ALA A 134 12.42 7.40 10.75
CA ALA A 134 13.39 8.01 11.67
C ALA A 134 13.23 9.54 11.79
N THR A 135 11.99 10.00 11.65
CA THR A 135 11.61 11.40 11.78
C THR A 135 12.01 11.94 13.13
N ALA A 136 12.76 13.04 13.15
CA ALA A 136 13.09 13.77 14.36
C ALA A 136 12.61 15.20 14.23
N THR A 137 11.85 15.66 15.22
CA THR A 137 11.41 17.05 15.33
C THR A 137 12.29 17.76 16.34
N ASP A 138 12.85 18.89 15.95
CA ASP A 138 13.46 19.88 16.83
C ASP A 138 12.54 21.10 16.91
N ALA A 139 11.83 21.23 18.04
CA ALA A 139 10.90 22.34 18.24
C ALA A 139 11.61 23.68 18.51
N VAL A 140 12.88 23.66 18.91
CA VAL A 140 13.68 24.87 19.17
C VAL A 140 14.14 25.46 17.84
N GLU A 141 14.69 24.62 16.98
CA GLU A 141 15.15 24.99 15.63
C GLU A 141 14.02 25.02 14.58
N ARG A 142 12.78 24.73 15.00
CA ARG A 142 11.59 24.62 14.15
C ARG A 142 11.78 23.71 12.93
N ALA A 143 12.47 22.59 13.14
CA ALA A 143 12.91 21.72 12.07
C ALA A 143 12.37 20.29 12.23
N VAL A 144 12.05 19.65 11.10
CA VAL A 144 11.74 18.21 11.04
C VAL A 144 12.72 17.55 10.09
N SER A 145 13.33 16.46 10.51
CA SER A 145 14.30 15.71 9.71
C SER A 145 13.84 14.30 9.45
N GLY A 146 14.09 13.76 8.26
CA GLY A 146 13.83 12.36 7.89
C GLY A 146 14.92 11.78 7.00
N ASP A 147 15.18 10.48 7.12
CA ASP A 147 16.09 9.80 6.20
C ASP A 147 15.35 9.44 4.90
N THR A 148 16.00 9.64 3.76
CA THR A 148 15.40 9.43 2.44
C THR A 148 16.33 8.72 1.46
N VAL A 149 15.72 7.98 0.55
CA VAL A 149 16.30 7.46 -0.71
C VAL A 149 15.56 8.03 -1.93
N LEU A 150 14.59 8.91 -1.69
CA LEU A 150 13.77 9.59 -2.69
C LEU A 150 14.09 11.07 -2.66
N PHE A 151 14.24 11.67 -3.84
CA PHE A 151 14.74 13.04 -3.94
C PHE A 151 13.94 13.90 -4.92
N ASP A 152 12.78 13.43 -5.40
CA ASP A 152 11.99 14.19 -6.38
C ASP A 152 11.33 15.44 -5.76
N GLY A 153 10.86 15.31 -4.51
CA GLY A 153 10.21 16.41 -3.80
C GLY A 153 9.85 16.04 -2.38
N PHE A 154 9.74 17.05 -1.51
CA PHE A 154 9.46 16.87 -0.09
C PHE A 154 8.37 17.84 0.38
N VAL A 155 7.56 17.40 1.33
CA VAL A 155 6.58 18.27 1.99
C VAL A 155 6.45 17.88 3.46
N LEU A 156 6.20 18.86 4.32
CA LEU A 156 5.84 18.57 5.70
C LEU A 156 4.35 18.33 5.80
N GLY A 157 3.96 17.31 6.57
CA GLY A 157 2.56 16.99 6.77
C GLY A 157 2.30 16.35 8.11
N THR A 158 1.03 16.32 8.49
CA THR A 158 0.51 15.61 9.66
C THR A 158 -0.81 14.95 9.32
N TRP A 159 -1.28 14.04 10.15
CA TRP A 159 -2.61 13.47 10.02
C TRP A 159 -3.69 14.56 10.17
N GLN A 160 -4.76 14.43 9.39
CA GLN A 160 -6.01 15.11 9.66
C GLN A 160 -6.66 14.44 10.87
N VAL A 161 -6.54 15.11 12.02
CA VAL A 161 -7.06 14.62 13.29
C VAL A 161 -8.41 15.28 13.58
N THR A 162 -9.41 14.49 13.94
CA THR A 162 -10.63 14.97 14.59
C THR A 162 -10.64 14.47 16.03
N SER A 163 -10.73 15.39 16.99
CA SER A 163 -10.76 15.09 18.42
C SER A 163 -12.15 15.35 18.98
N ASP A 164 -12.71 14.38 19.67
CA ASP A 164 -13.98 14.48 20.37
C ASP A 164 -13.89 13.87 21.79
N PRO A 165 -14.94 13.94 22.62
CA PRO A 165 -14.90 13.37 23.98
C PRO A 165 -14.66 11.86 24.05
N THR A 166 -14.84 11.12 22.94
CA THR A 166 -14.62 9.67 22.84
C THR A 166 -13.19 9.32 22.42
N GLY A 167 -12.47 10.26 21.80
CA GLY A 167 -11.06 10.14 21.48
C GLY A 167 -10.65 10.89 20.22
N ASP A 168 -9.44 10.59 19.77
CA ASP A 168 -8.91 11.10 18.50
C ASP A 168 -9.26 10.13 17.37
N THR A 169 -9.45 10.66 16.17
CA THR A 169 -9.59 9.89 14.92
C THR A 169 -8.66 10.49 13.86
N ILE A 170 -8.01 9.64 13.07
CA ILE A 170 -7.24 10.05 11.89
C ILE A 170 -7.93 9.60 10.61
N ARG A 171 -7.70 10.29 9.49
CA ARG A 171 -8.18 9.85 8.17
C ARG A 171 -7.05 9.25 7.33
N THR A 172 -7.31 8.16 6.61
CA THR A 172 -6.36 7.54 5.66
C THR A 172 -6.42 8.19 4.27
N GLY A 173 -5.52 7.77 3.37
CA GLY A 173 -5.50 8.20 1.96
C GLY A 173 -6.75 7.85 1.16
N SER A 174 -7.47 6.79 1.54
CA SER A 174 -8.81 6.47 1.02
C SER A 174 -9.94 7.27 1.68
N GLY A 175 -9.65 8.04 2.74
CA GLY A 175 -10.62 8.83 3.51
C GLY A 175 -11.24 8.07 4.69
N ALA A 176 -10.83 6.82 4.94
CA ALA A 176 -11.34 6.03 6.06
C ALA A 176 -10.97 6.67 7.41
N ALA A 177 -11.95 6.79 8.30
CA ALA A 177 -11.73 7.28 9.66
C ALA A 177 -11.27 6.14 10.57
N LEU A 178 -10.07 6.27 11.15
CA LEU A 178 -9.46 5.31 12.05
C LEU A 178 -9.40 5.89 13.46
N PRO A 179 -10.04 5.24 14.45
CA PRO A 179 -9.93 5.67 15.84
C PRO A 179 -8.50 5.48 16.36
N VAL A 180 -8.04 6.45 17.13
CA VAL A 180 -6.76 6.41 17.86
C VAL A 180 -7.05 6.14 19.32
N LYS A 181 -6.44 5.09 19.85
CA LYS A 181 -6.66 4.66 21.24
C LYS A 181 -6.27 5.78 22.23
N PRO A 182 -7.06 6.02 23.29
CA PRO A 182 -6.70 6.96 24.35
C PRO A 182 -5.32 6.66 24.95
N GLY A 183 -4.53 7.70 25.20
CA GLY A 183 -3.16 7.59 25.73
C GLY A 183 -2.08 7.25 24.69
N THR A 184 -2.43 7.16 23.40
CA THR A 184 -1.45 7.08 22.32
C THR A 184 -0.58 8.33 22.31
N VAL A 185 0.74 8.17 22.22
CA VAL A 185 1.67 9.29 22.09
C VAL A 185 1.39 10.02 20.78
N ALA A 186 1.03 11.29 20.87
CA ALA A 186 0.60 12.13 19.76
C ALA A 186 1.77 12.59 18.88
N THR A 187 2.33 11.62 18.16
CA THR A 187 3.33 11.78 17.11
C THR A 187 2.78 11.20 15.82
N PHE A 188 3.33 11.60 14.67
CA PHE A 188 2.92 11.03 13.38
C PHE A 188 2.93 9.49 13.40
N TRP A 189 4.05 8.90 13.81
CA TRP A 189 4.25 7.46 13.86
C TRP A 189 3.49 6.78 15.01
N GLY A 190 3.23 7.48 16.11
CA GLY A 190 2.36 6.99 17.19
C GLY A 190 0.93 6.80 16.68
N TYR A 191 0.41 7.78 15.94
CA TYR A 191 -0.92 7.71 15.34
C TYR A 191 -0.96 6.70 14.20
N ALA A 192 0.08 6.59 13.37
CA ALA A 192 0.17 5.55 12.34
C ALA A 192 0.11 4.13 12.94
N ARG A 193 0.78 3.87 14.08
CA ARG A 193 0.71 2.56 14.77
C ARG A 193 -0.68 2.29 15.35
N ALA A 194 -1.34 3.30 15.90
CA ALA A 194 -2.72 3.17 16.37
C ALA A 194 -3.68 2.90 15.19
N GLY A 195 -3.54 3.65 14.10
CA GLY A 195 -4.31 3.47 12.86
C GLY A 195 -4.10 2.10 12.23
N ALA A 196 -2.88 1.56 12.24
CA ALA A 196 -2.59 0.19 11.80
C ALA A 196 -3.38 -0.87 12.60
N THR A 197 -3.48 -0.68 13.92
CA THR A 197 -4.27 -1.57 14.79
C THR A 197 -5.76 -1.43 14.50
N ALA A 198 -6.26 -0.20 14.43
CA ALA A 198 -7.67 0.09 14.14
C ALA A 198 -8.09 -0.41 12.73
N SER A 199 -7.20 -0.33 11.75
CA SER A 199 -7.43 -0.86 10.40
C SER A 199 -7.61 -2.36 10.39
N LEU A 200 -6.82 -3.09 11.19
CA LEU A 200 -7.00 -4.53 11.37
C LEU A 200 -8.33 -4.84 12.10
N GLU A 201 -8.69 -4.07 13.12
CA GLU A 201 -10.00 -4.20 13.78
C GLU A 201 -11.15 -4.05 12.79
N GLN A 202 -11.16 -2.98 12.02
CA GLN A 202 -12.18 -2.74 10.99
C GLN A 202 -12.18 -3.83 9.92
N THR A 203 -11.01 -4.33 9.49
CA THR A 203 -10.92 -5.46 8.55
C THR A 203 -11.58 -6.71 9.11
N LEU A 204 -11.29 -7.05 10.37
CA LEU A 204 -11.89 -8.21 11.02
C LEU A 204 -13.39 -8.01 11.19
N GLU A 205 -13.85 -6.84 11.65
CA GLU A 205 -15.27 -6.52 11.75
C GLU A 205 -16.00 -6.62 10.41
N HIS A 206 -15.37 -6.15 9.33
CA HIS A 206 -15.91 -6.25 7.97
C HIS A 206 -15.99 -7.71 7.48
N LEU A 207 -14.94 -8.50 7.71
CA LEU A 207 -14.81 -9.88 7.20
C LEU A 207 -15.41 -10.95 8.11
N THR A 208 -15.77 -10.61 9.35
CA THR A 208 -16.40 -11.54 10.31
C THR A 208 -17.70 -10.98 10.89
N GLY A 209 -18.24 -9.94 10.27
CA GLY A 209 -19.38 -9.16 10.74
C GLY A 209 -20.72 -9.88 10.65
N ALA A 210 -21.78 -9.17 11.03
CA ALA A 210 -23.14 -9.70 10.98
C ALA A 210 -23.61 -9.92 9.52
N PRO A 211 -24.50 -10.91 9.27
CA PRO A 211 -25.02 -11.15 7.93
C PRO A 211 -25.81 -9.97 7.37
N GLN A 212 -25.40 -9.52 6.18
CA GLN A 212 -26.14 -8.60 5.33
C GLN A 212 -27.48 -9.23 4.90
N ALA A 213 -28.43 -8.36 4.57
CA ALA A 213 -29.68 -8.76 3.96
C ALA A 213 -29.41 -9.49 2.64
N PHE A 214 -30.11 -10.61 2.43
CA PHE A 214 -30.00 -11.40 1.22
C PHE A 214 -31.33 -11.40 0.49
N SER A 215 -31.33 -10.85 -0.72
CA SER A 215 -32.51 -10.82 -1.58
C SER A 215 -32.17 -11.46 -2.91
N CYS A 216 -33.09 -12.31 -3.37
CA CYS A 216 -33.03 -12.98 -4.66
C CYS A 216 -34.04 -12.41 -5.65
N GLU A 217 -34.66 -11.27 -5.33
CA GLU A 217 -35.72 -10.72 -6.15
C GLU A 217 -35.17 -9.80 -7.25
N PRO A 218 -35.65 -9.95 -8.51
CA PRO A 218 -36.58 -10.98 -8.99
C PRO A 218 -35.89 -12.34 -9.23
N LYS A 219 -36.44 -13.43 -8.67
CA LYS A 219 -35.82 -14.77 -8.75
C LYS A 219 -35.96 -15.38 -10.14
N ALA A 220 -34.89 -15.96 -10.67
CA ALA A 220 -34.96 -16.74 -11.92
C ALA A 220 -35.79 -18.02 -11.72
N THR A 221 -36.78 -18.25 -12.59
CA THR A 221 -37.76 -19.35 -12.44
C THR A 221 -37.31 -20.68 -13.05
N ASN A 222 -36.34 -20.65 -13.97
CA ASN A 222 -35.95 -21.81 -14.79
C ASN A 222 -34.65 -22.47 -14.33
N VAL A 223 -34.18 -22.14 -13.13
CA VAL A 223 -32.90 -22.61 -12.58
C VAL A 223 -33.11 -23.00 -11.13
N THR A 224 -32.50 -24.11 -10.72
CA THR A 224 -32.46 -24.56 -9.34
C THR A 224 -31.04 -24.48 -8.81
N VAL A 225 -30.88 -23.85 -7.64
CA VAL A 225 -29.61 -23.84 -6.92
C VAL A 225 -29.58 -25.00 -5.94
N ARG A 226 -28.64 -25.91 -6.11
CA ARG A 226 -28.35 -27.03 -5.21
C ARG A 226 -27.02 -26.79 -4.50
N ASN A 227 -27.06 -26.81 -3.18
CA ASN A 227 -25.88 -26.71 -2.35
C ASN A 227 -25.43 -28.13 -1.96
N VAL A 228 -24.36 -28.63 -2.56
CA VAL A 228 -23.94 -30.05 -2.46
C VAL A 228 -23.01 -30.28 -1.26
N SER A 229 -22.12 -29.33 -0.98
CA SER A 229 -21.27 -29.35 0.21
C SER A 229 -21.24 -27.96 0.83
N VAL A 230 -21.97 -27.77 1.94
CA VAL A 230 -21.91 -26.54 2.72
C VAL A 230 -21.81 -26.95 4.18
N PRO A 231 -20.77 -26.53 4.92
CA PRO A 231 -20.70 -26.84 6.34
C PRO A 231 -21.89 -26.17 7.05
N ALA A 232 -22.78 -26.99 7.63
CA ALA A 232 -23.91 -26.56 8.46
C ALA A 232 -24.89 -25.54 7.82
N GLY A 233 -25.08 -25.52 6.50
CA GLY A 233 -26.06 -24.64 5.83
C GLY A 233 -25.76 -23.14 5.94
N ARG A 234 -24.48 -22.78 6.09
CA ARG A 234 -24.00 -21.40 6.29
C ARG A 234 -23.70 -20.65 5.00
N VAL A 235 -24.16 -21.13 3.85
CA VAL A 235 -24.03 -20.44 2.57
C VAL A 235 -25.40 -20.45 1.91
N ASP A 236 -25.84 -19.27 1.45
CA ASP A 236 -27.01 -19.15 0.58
C ASP A 236 -26.55 -18.76 -0.81
N ALA A 237 -27.24 -19.27 -1.82
CA ALA A 237 -27.03 -18.84 -3.18
C ALA A 237 -28.36 -18.81 -3.94
N CYS A 238 -28.46 -17.90 -4.90
CA CYS A 238 -29.61 -17.82 -5.79
C CYS A 238 -29.26 -17.16 -7.11
N VAL A 239 -30.10 -17.42 -8.12
CA VAL A 239 -30.00 -16.78 -9.44
C VAL A 239 -31.05 -15.68 -9.54
N VAL A 240 -30.60 -14.47 -9.87
CA VAL A 240 -31.47 -13.31 -10.12
C VAL A 240 -31.77 -13.26 -11.62
N SER A 241 -33.02 -13.00 -11.97
CA SER A 241 -33.43 -12.79 -13.36
C SER A 241 -32.94 -11.43 -13.85
N GLY A 242 -32.23 -11.44 -14.99
CA GLY A 242 -31.66 -10.25 -15.62
C GLY A 242 -31.85 -10.28 -17.13
N THR A 243 -31.81 -9.10 -17.76
CA THR A 243 -31.82 -8.96 -19.22
C THR A 243 -30.41 -9.18 -19.77
N GLY A 244 -30.11 -10.38 -20.27
CA GLY A 244 -28.88 -10.66 -21.01
C GLY A 244 -27.90 -11.62 -20.32
N SER A 245 -27.53 -11.38 -19.06
CA SER A 245 -26.62 -12.24 -18.27
C SER A 245 -27.32 -12.83 -17.03
N GLN A 246 -26.99 -14.08 -16.71
CA GLN A 246 -27.42 -14.69 -15.45
C GLN A 246 -26.57 -14.14 -14.30
N GLN A 247 -27.23 -13.72 -13.22
CA GLN A 247 -26.57 -13.20 -12.03
C GLN A 247 -26.71 -14.18 -10.87
N ILE A 248 -25.60 -14.56 -10.25
CA ILE A 248 -25.59 -15.45 -9.10
C ILE A 248 -25.23 -14.63 -7.87
N ARG A 249 -26.13 -14.57 -6.89
CA ARG A 249 -25.84 -13.98 -5.59
C ARG A 249 -25.46 -15.07 -4.61
N VAL A 250 -24.31 -14.90 -3.95
CA VAL A 250 -23.81 -15.83 -2.94
C VAL A 250 -23.63 -15.07 -1.63
N ARG A 251 -24.27 -15.55 -0.55
CA ARG A 251 -24.08 -15.05 0.82
C ARG A 251 -23.27 -16.03 1.63
N ASN A 252 -22.21 -15.53 2.26
CA ASN A 252 -21.48 -16.25 3.28
C ASN A 252 -22.05 -15.93 4.67
N ARG A 253 -22.57 -16.93 5.41
CA ARG A 253 -23.03 -16.78 6.80
C ARG A 253 -22.02 -17.29 7.83
N PHE A 254 -20.82 -17.69 7.43
CA PHE A 254 -19.74 -17.94 8.37
C PHE A 254 -19.23 -16.60 8.91
N PRO A 255 -18.85 -16.51 10.20
CA PRO A 255 -18.12 -15.36 10.73
C PRO A 255 -16.64 -15.43 10.32
N PHE A 256 -16.37 -15.69 9.03
CA PHE A 256 -15.04 -15.86 8.45
C PHE A 256 -15.08 -15.72 6.93
N PRO A 257 -14.05 -15.13 6.28
CA PRO A 257 -14.02 -15.00 4.84
C PRO A 257 -13.95 -16.35 4.12
N MET A 258 -14.56 -16.37 2.94
CA MET A 258 -14.55 -17.46 1.98
C MET A 258 -13.96 -16.95 0.66
N VAL A 259 -13.15 -17.76 0.00
CA VAL A 259 -12.76 -17.57 -1.40
C VAL A 259 -13.63 -18.47 -2.26
N LEU A 260 -14.19 -17.90 -3.33
CA LEU A 260 -15.03 -18.60 -4.29
C LEU A 260 -14.35 -18.56 -5.66
N ASP A 261 -14.10 -19.73 -6.22
CA ASP A 261 -13.53 -19.89 -7.55
C ASP A 261 -14.53 -19.37 -8.57
N LEU A 262 -14.03 -18.49 -9.45
CA LEU A 262 -14.79 -18.06 -10.60
C LEU A 262 -14.76 -19.19 -11.62
N PRO A 263 -15.88 -19.47 -12.28
CA PRO A 263 -15.83 -20.35 -13.42
C PRO A 263 -15.06 -19.66 -14.57
N ASP A 264 -14.55 -20.42 -15.55
CA ASP A 264 -13.69 -19.90 -16.64
C ASP A 264 -14.25 -18.63 -17.33
N ASP A 265 -15.57 -18.60 -17.58
CA ASP A 265 -16.28 -17.45 -18.17
C ASP A 265 -17.03 -16.57 -17.13
N GLY A 266 -16.65 -16.66 -15.87
CA GLY A 266 -17.25 -15.91 -14.76
C GLY A 266 -16.60 -14.56 -14.59
N SER A 267 -17.42 -13.53 -14.39
CA SER A 267 -16.96 -12.21 -13.98
C SER A 267 -17.60 -11.83 -12.66
N VAL A 268 -16.85 -11.14 -11.82
CA VAL A 268 -17.42 -10.47 -10.64
C VAL A 268 -17.94 -9.14 -11.11
N ARG A 269 -19.21 -8.84 -10.82
CA ARG A 269 -19.70 -7.48 -11.03
C ARG A 269 -19.03 -6.60 -9.98
N PRO A 270 -18.39 -5.47 -10.36
CA PRO A 270 -18.00 -4.48 -9.38
C PRO A 270 -19.25 -4.12 -8.56
N ALA A 271 -19.24 -4.38 -7.26
CA ALA A 271 -20.31 -3.89 -6.41
C ALA A 271 -20.30 -2.36 -6.55
N PRO A 272 -21.46 -1.68 -6.69
CA PRO A 272 -21.48 -0.25 -6.45
C PRO A 272 -21.11 -0.06 -4.98
N THR A 273 -19.88 0.32 -4.71
CA THR A 273 -19.40 0.50 -3.35
C THR A 273 -20.17 1.67 -2.74
N SER A 274 -20.98 1.40 -1.72
CA SER A 274 -21.32 2.46 -0.77
C SER A 274 -20.01 2.90 -0.11
N GLU A 275 -19.87 4.20 0.15
CA GLU A 275 -18.66 4.97 0.51
C GLU A 275 -17.76 4.44 1.68
N ALA A 276 -17.98 3.24 2.20
CA ALA A 276 -17.35 2.73 3.42
C ALA A 276 -16.29 1.63 3.23
N ASP A 277 -16.06 1.06 2.02
CA ASP A 277 -14.99 0.06 1.87
C ASP A 277 -14.32 -0.04 0.48
N SER A 278 -13.60 1.03 0.11
CA SER A 278 -12.86 1.18 -1.17
C SER A 278 -11.73 0.17 -1.45
N LEU A 279 -11.47 -0.79 -0.55
CA LEU A 279 -10.43 -1.81 -0.76
C LEU A 279 -11.00 -3.18 -1.14
N GLY A 280 -12.30 -3.40 -0.99
CA GLY A 280 -12.94 -4.65 -1.40
C GLY A 280 -12.83 -4.91 -2.91
N GLY A 281 -13.04 -3.85 -3.72
CA GLY A 281 -12.86 -3.93 -5.18
C GLY A 281 -11.42 -4.23 -5.59
N VAL A 282 -10.44 -3.63 -4.88
CA VAL A 282 -9.01 -3.89 -5.08
C VAL A 282 -8.67 -5.36 -4.77
N ARG A 283 -9.10 -5.86 -3.60
CA ARG A 283 -8.93 -7.28 -3.22
C ARG A 283 -9.51 -8.22 -4.27
N ASP A 284 -10.75 -8.00 -4.68
CA ASP A 284 -11.44 -8.90 -5.61
C ASP A 284 -10.82 -8.87 -7.01
N THR A 285 -10.31 -7.72 -7.45
CA THR A 285 -9.50 -7.59 -8.67
C THR A 285 -8.25 -8.44 -8.60
N ILE A 286 -7.50 -8.31 -7.51
CA ILE A 286 -6.27 -9.07 -7.28
C ILE A 286 -6.53 -10.57 -7.27
N LEU A 287 -7.54 -11.04 -6.54
CA LEU A 287 -7.88 -12.46 -6.46
C LEU A 287 -8.34 -13.00 -7.83
N THR A 288 -9.08 -12.20 -8.59
CA THR A 288 -9.54 -12.58 -9.95
C THR A 288 -8.34 -12.83 -10.85
N TYR A 289 -7.36 -11.92 -10.87
CA TYR A 289 -6.16 -12.07 -11.69
C TYR A 289 -5.23 -13.19 -11.19
N LEU A 290 -4.98 -13.26 -9.88
CA LEU A 290 -3.93 -14.12 -9.32
C LEU A 290 -4.37 -15.55 -9.02
N ASP A 291 -5.65 -15.77 -8.76
CA ASP A 291 -6.17 -17.09 -8.37
C ASP A 291 -7.50 -17.44 -9.05
N GLY A 292 -8.01 -16.59 -9.96
CA GLY A 292 -9.28 -16.84 -10.64
C GLY A 292 -10.46 -16.90 -9.67
N SER A 293 -10.41 -16.13 -8.58
CA SER A 293 -11.37 -16.25 -7.48
C SER A 293 -11.81 -14.88 -6.95
N VAL A 294 -12.81 -14.89 -6.06
CA VAL A 294 -13.32 -13.70 -5.37
C VAL A 294 -13.50 -13.99 -3.89
N ALA A 295 -13.34 -12.98 -3.03
CA ALA A 295 -13.64 -13.15 -1.62
C ALA A 295 -15.09 -12.78 -1.29
N VAL A 296 -15.69 -13.56 -0.39
CA VAL A 296 -16.97 -13.28 0.23
C VAL A 296 -16.73 -13.20 1.74
N GLY A 297 -16.68 -11.98 2.27
CA GLY A 297 -16.52 -11.76 3.70
C GLY A 297 -17.62 -12.42 4.51
N GLY A 298 -17.35 -12.70 5.78
CA GLY A 298 -18.31 -13.27 6.70
C GLY A 298 -19.51 -12.35 6.89
N GLY A 299 -20.69 -12.84 6.53
CA GLY A 299 -21.91 -12.05 6.50
C GLY A 299 -22.18 -11.31 5.19
N GLN A 300 -21.26 -11.29 4.23
CA GLN A 300 -21.39 -10.51 3.00
C GLN A 300 -22.11 -11.27 1.89
N VAL A 301 -22.59 -10.50 0.90
CA VAL A 301 -23.17 -11.01 -0.34
C VAL A 301 -22.33 -10.53 -1.52
N VAL A 302 -21.92 -11.45 -2.39
CA VAL A 302 -21.30 -11.13 -3.68
C VAL A 302 -22.30 -11.41 -4.81
N THR A 303 -22.20 -10.66 -5.90
CA THR A 303 -22.94 -10.93 -7.15
C THR A 303 -21.95 -11.27 -8.26
N LEU A 304 -22.10 -12.46 -8.84
CA LEU A 304 -21.34 -12.93 -9.98
C LEU A 304 -22.18 -12.77 -11.25
N GLU A 305 -21.55 -12.33 -12.32
CA GLU A 305 -22.15 -12.25 -13.66
C GLU A 305 -21.54 -13.32 -14.55
N LEU A 306 -22.40 -14.16 -15.12
CA LEU A 306 -22.00 -15.16 -16.11
C LEU A 306 -22.20 -14.64 -17.53
N THR A 307 -21.30 -15.01 -18.44
CA THR A 307 -21.45 -14.69 -19.86
C THR A 307 -22.77 -15.25 -20.42
N PRO A 308 -23.49 -14.45 -21.25
CA PRO A 308 -24.70 -14.92 -21.92
C PRO A 308 -24.46 -16.20 -22.75
N GLY A 309 -25.39 -17.16 -22.70
CA GLY A 309 -25.36 -18.38 -23.54
C GLY A 309 -24.59 -19.57 -22.95
N ARG A 310 -24.16 -19.49 -21.69
CA ARG A 310 -23.52 -20.60 -20.97
C ARG A 310 -24.45 -21.81 -20.86
N LYS A 311 -23.88 -23.01 -21.02
CA LYS A 311 -24.60 -24.28 -20.84
C LYS A 311 -24.56 -24.68 -19.36
N ASP A 312 -25.73 -24.89 -18.78
CA ASP A 312 -25.89 -25.48 -17.45
C ASP A 312 -25.47 -26.97 -17.45
N PRO A 313 -25.02 -27.55 -16.32
CA PRO A 313 -24.95 -26.96 -14.99
C PRO A 313 -23.71 -26.08 -14.76
N VAL A 314 -23.86 -25.06 -13.92
CA VAL A 314 -22.73 -24.24 -13.42
C VAL A 314 -22.39 -24.66 -12.00
N THR A 315 -21.14 -25.03 -11.77
CA THR A 315 -20.63 -25.33 -10.43
C THR A 315 -19.69 -24.22 -9.98
N LEU A 316 -19.97 -23.66 -8.79
CA LEU A 316 -19.08 -22.77 -8.07
C LEU A 316 -18.46 -23.54 -6.92
N SER A 317 -17.14 -23.52 -6.84
CA SER A 317 -16.37 -24.12 -5.75
C SER A 317 -15.76 -23.00 -4.90
N GLY A 318 -15.49 -23.30 -3.64
CA GLY A 318 -14.89 -22.33 -2.75
C GLY A 318 -14.48 -22.94 -1.43
N ARG A 319 -13.84 -22.14 -0.58
CA ARG A 319 -13.36 -22.56 0.73
C ARG A 319 -13.24 -21.39 1.69
N LEU A 320 -13.34 -21.64 2.98
CA LEU A 320 -12.91 -20.68 3.99
C LEU A 320 -11.41 -20.42 3.84
N ASP A 321 -11.01 -19.16 3.79
CA ASP A 321 -9.61 -18.81 3.51
C ASP A 321 -9.18 -17.58 4.30
N TRP A 322 -8.20 -17.76 5.18
CA TRP A 322 -7.70 -16.70 6.02
C TRP A 322 -6.79 -15.73 5.28
N SER A 323 -6.26 -16.12 4.10
CA SER A 323 -5.37 -15.27 3.29
C SER A 323 -6.04 -13.94 2.93
N VAL A 324 -7.37 -13.92 2.83
CA VAL A 324 -8.18 -12.70 2.65
C VAL A 324 -7.96 -11.70 3.79
N ILE A 325 -7.88 -12.17 5.04
CA ILE A 325 -7.58 -11.30 6.20
C ILE A 325 -6.17 -10.73 6.07
N ALA A 326 -5.20 -11.56 5.67
CA ALA A 326 -3.81 -11.15 5.50
C ALA A 326 -3.65 -10.12 4.36
N LEU A 327 -4.37 -10.33 3.26
CA LEU A 327 -4.43 -9.46 2.09
C LEU A 327 -5.07 -8.11 2.45
N ASP A 328 -6.30 -8.09 2.97
CA ASP A 328 -7.01 -6.85 3.31
C ASP A 328 -6.27 -6.05 4.38
N SER A 329 -5.70 -6.72 5.37
CA SER A 329 -4.87 -6.06 6.38
C SER A 329 -3.67 -5.39 5.74
N GLY A 330 -2.99 -6.05 4.80
CA GLY A 330 -1.84 -5.46 4.12
C GLY A 330 -2.21 -4.34 3.15
N LEU A 331 -3.31 -4.47 2.39
CA LEU A 331 -3.82 -3.40 1.53
C LEU A 331 -4.15 -2.14 2.33
N ARG A 332 -4.76 -2.28 3.52
CA ARG A 332 -4.98 -1.14 4.44
C ARG A 332 -3.68 -0.53 4.95
N HIS A 333 -2.64 -1.33 5.18
CA HIS A 333 -1.34 -0.81 5.57
C HIS A 333 -0.66 -0.05 4.42
N LEU A 334 -0.80 -0.54 3.19
CA LEU A 334 -0.35 0.19 2.00
C LEU A 334 -1.15 1.49 1.83
N ASP A 335 -2.46 1.52 2.06
CA ASP A 335 -3.26 2.76 2.02
C ASP A 335 -2.83 3.77 3.11
N LEU A 336 -2.43 3.26 4.29
CA LEU A 336 -1.97 4.09 5.40
C LEU A 336 -0.57 4.69 5.15
N LEU A 337 0.37 3.92 4.59
CA LEU A 337 1.78 4.30 4.49
C LEU A 337 2.27 4.63 3.08
N LEU A 338 1.50 4.31 2.04
CA LEU A 338 1.67 4.76 0.67
C LEU A 338 0.46 5.62 0.25
N PRO A 339 0.12 6.67 1.02
CA PRO A 339 -1.13 7.38 0.80
C PRO A 339 -1.07 8.10 -0.56
N ASN A 340 -2.16 7.96 -1.33
CA ASN A 340 -2.32 8.35 -2.74
C ASN A 340 -1.80 7.36 -3.81
N SER A 341 -1.44 6.13 -3.44
CA SER A 341 -1.20 5.06 -4.41
C SER A 341 -2.41 4.87 -5.35
N ARG A 342 -2.24 5.18 -6.64
CA ARG A 342 -3.30 5.04 -7.66
C ARG A 342 -3.82 3.61 -7.77
N ALA A 343 -3.00 2.60 -7.46
CA ALA A 343 -3.42 1.20 -7.46
C ALA A 343 -4.46 0.84 -6.39
N LEU A 344 -4.55 1.61 -5.30
CA LEU A 344 -5.47 1.35 -4.19
C LEU A 344 -6.80 2.13 -4.34
N ARG A 345 -7.21 2.40 -5.58
CA ARG A 345 -8.44 3.13 -5.91
C ARG A 345 -9.44 2.19 -6.58
N ASP A 346 -10.72 2.34 -6.25
CA ASP A 346 -11.82 1.59 -6.87
C ASP A 346 -11.84 1.76 -8.40
N SER A 347 -11.55 2.95 -8.91
CA SER A 347 -11.49 3.21 -10.36
C SER A 347 -10.38 2.42 -11.06
N THR A 348 -9.25 2.22 -10.38
CA THR A 348 -8.14 1.41 -10.88
C THR A 348 -8.50 -0.07 -10.86
N ALA A 349 -9.12 -0.55 -9.78
CA ALA A 349 -9.64 -1.91 -9.67
C ALA A 349 -10.67 -2.21 -10.77
N GLU A 350 -11.62 -1.29 -11.00
CA GLU A 350 -12.62 -1.40 -12.05
C GLU A 350 -11.99 -1.44 -13.45
N ALA A 351 -11.05 -0.53 -13.75
CA ALA A 351 -10.36 -0.51 -15.04
C ALA A 351 -9.59 -1.81 -15.30
N LEU A 352 -8.88 -2.33 -14.28
CA LEU A 352 -8.15 -3.60 -14.37
C LEU A 352 -9.11 -4.78 -14.56
N LEU A 353 -10.23 -4.84 -13.84
CA LEU A 353 -11.24 -5.90 -14.02
C LEU A 353 -11.84 -5.88 -15.42
N GLN A 354 -12.14 -4.70 -15.98
CA GLN A 354 -12.66 -4.57 -17.34
C GLN A 354 -11.68 -5.10 -18.40
N ALA A 355 -10.37 -4.87 -18.20
CA ALA A 355 -9.32 -5.34 -19.11
C ALA A 355 -8.89 -6.81 -18.87
N HIS A 356 -9.39 -7.46 -17.81
CA HIS A 356 -8.93 -8.79 -17.39
C HIS A 356 -9.11 -9.87 -18.48
N GLN A 357 -10.26 -9.87 -19.17
CA GLN A 357 -10.55 -10.90 -20.17
C GLN A 357 -9.59 -10.87 -21.37
N GLU A 358 -9.13 -9.68 -21.75
CA GLU A 358 -8.28 -9.49 -22.93
C GLU A 358 -6.78 -9.58 -22.58
N PHE A 359 -6.39 -9.00 -21.44
CA PHE A 359 -4.97 -8.83 -21.10
C PHE A 359 -4.53 -9.63 -19.85
N GLY A 360 -5.47 -10.06 -19.02
CA GLY A 360 -5.19 -10.60 -17.69
C GLY A 360 -4.37 -11.87 -17.71
N ALA A 361 -4.71 -12.84 -18.57
CA ALA A 361 -3.99 -14.11 -18.67
C ALA A 361 -2.50 -13.92 -19.05
N ALA A 362 -2.20 -12.99 -19.95
CA ALA A 362 -0.82 -12.72 -20.38
C ALA A 362 -0.03 -11.93 -19.34
N ALA A 363 -0.68 -11.01 -18.61
CA ALA A 363 -0.03 -10.16 -17.63
C ALA A 363 0.11 -10.80 -16.24
N ARG A 364 -0.65 -11.87 -15.93
CA ARG A 364 -0.77 -12.46 -14.59
C ARG A 364 0.55 -12.77 -13.92
N ASP A 365 1.41 -13.58 -14.54
CA ASP A 365 2.65 -14.04 -13.92
C ASP A 365 3.62 -12.88 -13.69
N ALA A 366 3.74 -11.98 -14.67
CA ALA A 366 4.55 -10.79 -14.57
C ALA A 366 4.02 -9.81 -13.49
N LEU A 367 2.70 -9.64 -13.36
CA LEU A 367 2.08 -8.88 -12.26
C LEU A 367 2.40 -9.51 -10.91
N ALA A 368 2.27 -10.84 -10.78
CA ALA A 368 2.56 -11.57 -9.55
C ALA A 368 4.02 -11.40 -9.09
N GLU A 369 4.95 -11.29 -10.04
CA GLU A 369 6.37 -11.04 -9.76
C GLU A 369 6.71 -9.55 -9.53
N GLY A 370 5.77 -8.64 -9.83
CA GLY A 370 5.96 -7.19 -9.76
C GLY A 370 6.78 -6.63 -10.93
N GLN A 371 6.71 -7.25 -12.10
CA GLN A 371 7.45 -6.87 -13.30
C GLN A 371 6.69 -5.82 -14.13
N GLU A 372 6.64 -4.57 -13.66
CA GLU A 372 6.05 -3.44 -14.42
C GLU A 372 6.59 -3.32 -15.86
N GLY A 373 7.87 -3.68 -16.08
CA GLY A 373 8.54 -3.55 -17.36
C GLY A 373 8.13 -4.59 -18.41
N ASP A 374 7.39 -5.63 -18.02
CA ASP A 374 6.98 -6.71 -18.92
C ASP A 374 6.04 -6.19 -20.02
N PRO A 375 6.20 -6.61 -21.29
CA PRO A 375 5.34 -6.14 -22.38
C PRO A 375 3.84 -6.39 -22.19
N ALA A 376 3.45 -7.52 -21.58
CA ALA A 376 2.04 -7.82 -21.32
C ALA A 376 1.48 -6.91 -20.23
N VAL A 377 2.25 -6.65 -19.17
CA VAL A 377 1.88 -5.70 -18.11
C VAL A 377 1.76 -4.29 -18.66
N ARG A 378 2.71 -3.84 -19.48
CA ARG A 378 2.63 -2.52 -20.14
C ARG A 378 1.41 -2.38 -21.04
N SER A 379 1.07 -3.43 -21.79
CA SER A 379 -0.10 -3.44 -22.66
C SER A 379 -1.39 -3.33 -21.84
N LEU A 380 -1.50 -4.08 -20.74
CA LEU A 380 -2.61 -3.96 -19.79
C LEU A 380 -2.71 -2.55 -19.20
N LEU A 381 -1.60 -2.00 -18.70
CA LEU A 381 -1.56 -0.67 -18.11
C LEU A 381 -1.91 0.43 -19.12
N GLN A 382 -1.52 0.27 -20.38
CA GLN A 382 -1.91 1.18 -21.45
C GLN A 382 -3.40 1.08 -21.78
N ALA A 383 -3.94 -0.14 -21.90
CA ALA A 383 -5.36 -0.37 -22.19
C ALA A 383 -6.28 0.17 -21.09
N THR A 384 -5.81 0.17 -19.85
CA THR A 384 -6.54 0.66 -18.67
C THR A 384 -6.31 2.14 -18.35
N GLY A 385 -5.43 2.83 -19.09
CA GLY A 385 -5.07 4.22 -18.81
C GLY A 385 -4.21 4.40 -17.53
N LEU A 386 -3.60 3.32 -17.04
CA LEU A 386 -2.82 3.26 -15.80
C LEU A 386 -1.30 3.31 -16.02
N SER A 387 -0.82 3.76 -17.19
CA SER A 387 0.61 3.83 -17.50
C SER A 387 1.43 4.65 -16.51
N GLY A 388 0.83 5.64 -15.83
CA GLY A 388 1.48 6.43 -14.77
C GLY A 388 1.37 5.84 -13.37
N ALA A 389 0.86 4.61 -13.22
CA ALA A 389 0.68 3.91 -11.95
C ALA A 389 1.28 2.49 -11.98
N GLY A 390 2.08 2.17 -13.00
CA GLY A 390 2.52 0.81 -13.27
C GLY A 390 3.27 0.15 -12.11
N ARG A 391 4.22 0.87 -11.50
CA ARG A 391 4.94 0.39 -10.31
C ARG A 391 4.02 0.15 -9.13
N SER A 392 3.13 1.09 -8.84
CA SER A 392 2.15 1.00 -7.76
C SER A 392 1.24 -0.24 -7.94
N VAL A 393 0.77 -0.50 -9.16
CA VAL A 393 0.01 -1.72 -9.49
C VAL A 393 0.88 -2.96 -9.30
N ALA A 394 2.09 -2.99 -9.86
CA ALA A 394 3.00 -4.11 -9.76
C ALA A 394 3.36 -4.47 -8.31
N ASP A 395 3.55 -3.47 -7.44
CA ASP A 395 3.85 -3.69 -6.02
C ASP A 395 2.66 -4.25 -5.24
N VAL A 396 1.44 -3.77 -5.52
CA VAL A 396 0.20 -4.30 -4.92
C VAL A 396 -0.01 -5.76 -5.35
N PHE A 397 0.20 -6.08 -6.63
CA PHE A 397 0.10 -7.45 -7.12
C PHE A 397 1.19 -8.36 -6.56
N ARG A 398 2.44 -7.89 -6.48
CA ARG A 398 3.54 -8.63 -5.87
C ARG A 398 3.30 -8.92 -4.39
N PHE A 399 2.87 -7.90 -3.64
CA PHE A 399 2.50 -8.08 -2.23
C PHE A 399 1.44 -9.19 -2.09
N SER A 400 0.42 -9.13 -2.94
CA SER A 400 -0.70 -10.07 -2.90
C SER A 400 -0.29 -11.49 -3.30
N ALA A 401 0.52 -11.64 -4.34
CA ALA A 401 1.07 -12.92 -4.75
C ALA A 401 1.90 -13.57 -3.63
N CYS A 402 2.76 -12.79 -2.97
CA CYS A 402 3.51 -13.24 -1.80
C CYS A 402 2.59 -13.74 -0.67
N VAL A 403 1.50 -13.02 -0.37
CA VAL A 403 0.53 -13.43 0.65
C VAL A 403 -0.17 -14.74 0.26
N LEU A 404 -0.67 -14.84 -0.98
CA LEU A 404 -1.38 -16.02 -1.47
C LEU A 404 -0.46 -17.25 -1.49
N GLU A 405 0.77 -17.11 -1.97
CA GLU A 405 1.75 -18.20 -2.01
C GLU A 405 2.13 -18.66 -0.59
N ARG A 406 2.54 -17.73 0.27
CA ARG A 406 2.99 -18.09 1.63
C ARG A 406 1.87 -18.62 2.50
N SER A 407 0.64 -18.14 2.31
CA SER A 407 -0.51 -18.61 3.09
C SER A 407 -0.83 -20.08 2.88
N ARG A 408 -0.63 -20.62 1.66
CA ARG A 408 -0.80 -22.05 1.35
C ARG A 408 0.09 -22.96 2.20
N THR A 409 1.28 -22.48 2.58
CA THR A 409 2.27 -23.28 3.33
C THR A 409 2.03 -23.34 4.84
N VAL A 410 1.06 -22.59 5.36
CA VAL A 410 0.77 -22.54 6.80
C VAL A 410 -0.12 -23.71 7.20
N ALA A 411 0.27 -24.44 8.25
CA ALA A 411 -0.54 -25.54 8.77
C ALA A 411 -1.99 -25.12 9.08
N GLY A 412 -2.94 -25.81 8.45
CA GLY A 412 -4.38 -25.55 8.59
C GLY A 412 -4.96 -24.53 7.61
N SER A 413 -4.21 -24.13 6.56
CA SER A 413 -4.69 -23.30 5.44
C SER A 413 -5.76 -24.00 4.60
N ASP A 414 -5.60 -25.30 4.36
CA ASP A 414 -6.48 -26.06 3.44
C ASP A 414 -7.45 -27.00 4.17
N GLN A 415 -7.27 -27.21 5.48
CA GLN A 415 -8.11 -28.08 6.32
C GLN A 415 -8.22 -27.48 7.72
N ASP A 416 -9.40 -27.55 8.33
CA ASP A 416 -9.64 -27.13 9.72
C ASP A 416 -9.35 -25.64 10.00
N VAL A 417 -9.47 -24.76 9.00
CA VAL A 417 -9.18 -23.31 9.08
C VAL A 417 -9.71 -22.65 10.36
N LEU A 418 -10.98 -22.92 10.70
CA LEU A 418 -11.62 -22.35 11.89
C LEU A 418 -11.11 -22.94 13.21
N ALA A 419 -10.71 -24.22 13.23
CA ALA A 419 -10.10 -24.85 14.40
C ALA A 419 -8.62 -24.45 14.56
N ALA A 420 -7.94 -24.17 13.44
CA ALA A 420 -6.53 -23.77 13.37
C ALA A 420 -6.29 -22.27 13.67
N LEU A 421 -7.31 -21.46 13.99
CA LEU A 421 -7.14 -20.02 14.24
C LEU A 421 -6.09 -19.67 15.31
N LYS A 422 -5.84 -20.56 16.28
CA LYS A 422 -4.79 -20.36 17.29
C LYS A 422 -3.38 -20.35 16.68
N THR A 423 -3.15 -21.14 15.63
CA THR A 423 -1.88 -21.22 14.89
C THR A 423 -1.87 -20.31 13.67
N ALA A 424 -3.01 -20.12 13.01
CA ALA A 424 -3.15 -19.25 11.83
C ALA A 424 -3.05 -17.75 12.16
N GLY A 425 -3.53 -17.30 13.34
CA GLY A 425 -3.44 -15.90 13.76
C GLY A 425 -2.01 -15.32 13.71
N PRO A 426 -1.02 -15.95 14.38
CA PRO A 426 0.39 -15.62 14.22
C PRO A 426 0.89 -15.63 12.78
N ALA A 427 0.51 -16.65 12.01
CA ALA A 427 0.94 -16.80 10.63
C ALA A 427 0.42 -15.68 9.72
N ILE A 428 -0.85 -15.28 9.85
CA ILE A 428 -1.46 -14.13 9.14
C ILE A 428 -0.58 -12.89 9.29
N THR A 429 -0.32 -12.51 10.54
CA THR A 429 0.41 -11.27 10.84
C THR A 429 1.87 -11.33 10.40
N LEU A 430 2.49 -12.50 10.47
CA LEU A 430 3.86 -12.73 10.01
C LEU A 430 3.96 -12.65 8.49
N VAL A 431 3.07 -13.36 7.77
CA VAL A 431 3.02 -13.37 6.30
C VAL A 431 2.75 -11.97 5.77
N THR A 432 1.70 -11.29 6.27
CA THR A 432 1.41 -9.90 5.89
C THR A 432 2.64 -9.01 6.14
N GLY A 433 3.24 -9.09 7.32
CA GLY A 433 4.37 -8.23 7.68
C GLY A 433 5.61 -8.45 6.83
N ASP A 434 5.94 -9.70 6.52
CA ASP A 434 7.09 -10.02 5.67
C ASP A 434 6.85 -9.64 4.21
N CYS A 435 5.67 -9.90 3.65
CA CYS A 435 5.34 -9.51 2.27
C CYS A 435 5.29 -7.98 2.10
N LEU A 436 4.80 -7.24 3.10
CA LEU A 436 4.85 -5.77 3.10
C LEU A 436 6.29 -5.23 3.15
N ARG A 437 7.19 -5.90 3.88
CA ARG A 437 8.58 -5.48 3.99
C ARG A 437 9.27 -5.44 2.61
N GLU A 438 8.98 -6.39 1.73
CA GLU A 438 9.54 -6.40 0.37
C GLU A 438 9.17 -5.17 -0.48
N ILE A 439 8.06 -4.50 -0.14
CA ILE A 439 7.64 -3.26 -0.79
C ILE A 439 8.29 -2.06 -0.10
N TYR A 440 8.19 -1.97 1.22
CA TYR A 440 8.74 -0.83 1.97
C TYR A 440 10.26 -0.69 1.85
N ASP A 441 11.00 -1.79 1.78
CA ASP A 441 12.46 -1.79 1.66
C ASP A 441 12.96 -1.15 0.35
N ARG A 442 12.10 -0.96 -0.66
CA ARG A 442 12.45 -0.25 -1.91
C ARG A 442 12.42 1.26 -1.75
N TYR A 443 11.51 1.76 -0.93
CA TYR A 443 11.19 3.19 -0.84
C TYR A 443 11.70 3.82 0.46
N GLN A 444 12.34 3.03 1.32
CA GLN A 444 12.84 3.47 2.60
C GLN A 444 14.31 3.04 2.76
N PRO A 445 15.11 3.81 3.51
CA PRO A 445 16.48 3.42 3.83
C PRO A 445 16.52 2.06 4.55
N ALA A 446 17.53 1.25 4.23
CA ALA A 446 17.72 -0.05 4.87
C ALA A 446 17.74 0.05 6.41
N GLY A 447 16.94 -0.79 7.07
CA GLY A 447 16.84 -0.86 8.53
C GLY A 447 15.97 0.24 9.18
N ALA A 448 15.14 0.94 8.40
CA ALA A 448 14.27 1.99 8.91
C ALA A 448 13.28 1.47 9.98
N ARG A 449 13.47 1.92 11.23
CA ARG A 449 12.78 1.36 12.41
C ARG A 449 11.29 1.69 12.50
N SER A 450 10.83 2.79 11.89
CA SER A 450 9.47 3.29 12.08
C SER A 450 8.41 2.39 11.43
N TYR A 451 8.61 1.98 10.17
CA TYR A 451 7.70 1.04 9.50
C TYR A 451 7.83 -0.36 10.11
N ILE A 452 9.05 -0.80 10.47
CA ILE A 452 9.28 -2.08 11.17
C ILE A 452 8.44 -2.14 12.45
N ALA A 453 8.37 -1.06 13.23
CA ALA A 453 7.56 -1.02 14.44
C ALA A 453 6.04 -1.11 14.16
N ILE A 454 5.56 -0.64 13.01
CA ILE A 454 4.17 -0.86 12.57
C ILE A 454 3.97 -2.34 12.23
N LEU A 455 4.89 -2.94 11.47
CA LEU A 455 4.83 -4.36 11.14
C LEU A 455 4.92 -5.26 12.40
N ASP A 456 5.69 -4.85 13.40
CA ASP A 456 5.75 -5.55 14.69
C ASP A 456 4.47 -5.34 15.51
N THR A 457 3.80 -4.20 15.36
CA THR A 457 2.47 -3.97 15.95
C THR A 457 1.48 -4.97 15.39
N LEU A 458 1.49 -5.24 14.08
CA LEU A 458 0.66 -6.30 13.48
C LEU A 458 0.95 -7.68 14.09
N LYS A 459 2.22 -8.02 14.34
CA LYS A 459 2.56 -9.30 15.00
C LYS A 459 2.04 -9.39 16.43
N ALA A 460 1.88 -8.26 17.11
CA ALA A 460 1.32 -8.21 18.46
C ALA A 460 -0.21 -8.35 18.48
N THR A 461 -0.90 -8.10 17.36
CA THR A 461 -2.38 -8.11 17.26
C THR A 461 -2.97 -9.47 16.87
N THR A 462 -2.16 -10.54 16.82
CA THR A 462 -2.59 -11.92 16.52
C THR A 462 -3.79 -12.41 17.32
N SER A 463 -3.92 -11.97 18.57
CA SER A 463 -5.05 -12.34 19.43
C SER A 463 -6.39 -11.82 18.93
N MET A 464 -6.41 -10.77 18.11
CA MET A 464 -7.60 -10.10 17.58
C MET A 464 -8.24 -10.95 16.49
N VAL A 465 -7.43 -11.47 15.55
CA VAL A 465 -7.88 -12.46 14.55
C VAL A 465 -8.52 -13.67 15.23
N ARG A 466 -7.85 -14.21 16.26
CA ARG A 466 -8.39 -15.34 17.01
C ARG A 466 -9.72 -14.99 17.68
N LYS A 467 -9.91 -13.76 18.15
CA LYS A 467 -11.13 -13.34 18.88
C LYS A 467 -12.29 -12.98 17.96
N ALA A 468 -12.02 -12.59 16.71
CA ALA A 468 -13.02 -12.22 15.72
C ALA A 468 -14.03 -13.36 15.46
N VAL A 469 -13.57 -14.62 15.48
CA VAL A 469 -14.44 -15.79 15.31
C VAL A 469 -14.98 -16.29 16.66
N PRO A 470 -16.30 -16.43 16.85
CA PRO A 470 -16.88 -16.97 18.08
C PRO A 470 -16.35 -18.38 18.39
N LYS A 471 -16.11 -18.70 19.67
CA LYS A 471 -15.59 -20.02 20.08
C LYS A 471 -16.47 -21.18 19.61
N THR A 472 -17.78 -20.96 19.51
CA THR A 472 -18.78 -21.94 19.08
C THR A 472 -18.59 -22.40 17.63
N ASP A 473 -18.02 -21.54 16.79
CA ASP A 473 -17.82 -21.77 15.36
C ASP A 473 -16.41 -22.32 15.03
N ARG A 474 -15.52 -22.43 16.02
CA ARG A 474 -14.16 -22.97 15.87
C ARG A 474 -14.13 -24.49 15.90
N ARG A 475 -14.77 -25.11 14.92
CA ARG A 475 -14.90 -26.57 14.81
C ARG A 475 -14.05 -27.11 13.64
N PRO A 476 -13.57 -28.36 13.72
CA PRO A 476 -12.95 -29.04 12.58
C PRO A 476 -13.92 -29.12 11.39
N GLY A 477 -13.37 -29.06 10.18
CA GLY A 477 -14.09 -29.08 8.92
C GLY A 477 -13.21 -28.59 7.77
N THR A 478 -13.49 -29.08 6.56
CA THR A 478 -12.72 -28.72 5.36
C THR A 478 -13.00 -27.28 4.90
N GLY A 479 -14.09 -26.66 5.38
CA GLY A 479 -14.50 -25.33 4.94
C GLY A 479 -14.89 -25.24 3.46
N LEU A 480 -14.94 -26.37 2.74
CA LEU A 480 -15.25 -26.45 1.33
C LEU A 480 -16.73 -26.14 1.06
N VAL A 481 -16.96 -25.35 0.02
CA VAL A 481 -18.27 -24.91 -0.44
C VAL A 481 -18.42 -25.31 -1.90
N THR A 482 -19.53 -25.98 -2.23
CA THR A 482 -19.90 -26.30 -3.62
C THR A 482 -21.35 -25.92 -3.85
N ILE A 483 -21.58 -25.02 -4.79
CA ILE A 483 -22.89 -24.56 -5.25
C ILE A 483 -23.04 -25.03 -6.69
N THR A 484 -24.10 -25.78 -6.98
CA THR A 484 -24.44 -26.21 -8.34
C THR A 484 -25.74 -25.52 -8.77
N ILE A 485 -25.74 -24.99 -9.98
CA ILE A 485 -26.91 -24.35 -10.59
C ILE A 485 -27.30 -25.23 -11.76
N ASP A 486 -28.47 -25.84 -11.63
CA ASP A 486 -29.03 -26.78 -12.60
C ASP A 486 -30.18 -26.12 -13.37
N PRO A 487 -30.36 -26.45 -14.67
CA PRO A 487 -31.56 -26.06 -15.38
C PRO A 487 -32.74 -26.87 -14.83
N ASN A 488 -33.92 -26.24 -14.73
CA ASN A 488 -35.15 -26.92 -14.32
C ASN A 488 -35.71 -27.87 -15.36
#